data_AF-W0JWP6-F1
#
_entry.id   AF-W0JWP6-F1
#
_cell.length_a   1.000
_cell.length_b   1.000
_cell.length_c   1.000
_cell.angle_alpha   90.00
_cell.angle_beta   90.00
_cell.angle_gamma   90.00
#
_symmetry.space_group_name_H-M   'P 1'
#
loop_
_entity.id
_entity.type
_entity.pdbx_description
1 polymer ?
#
loop_
_entity_poly.entity_id
_entity_poly.type
_entity_poly.pdbx_seq_one_letter_code
_entity_poly.pdbx_strand_id
1 'polypeptide(L)' 'MDAPFMARNSNYSTQLAEACAGACEECTDECEQHDEEHCQVCSDVFRECAESCRKVMPA' A
#
# COMPACT_ATOMS: atom_id res chain seq x y z
N MET A 1 -2.67 0.80 -8.29
CA MET A 1 -2.95 1.57 -9.52
C MET A 1 -3.59 2.93 -9.18
N ASP A 2 -3.30 3.50 -8.01
CA ASP A 2 -4.14 4.51 -7.35
C ASP A 2 -3.54 5.92 -7.33
N ALA A 3 -2.26 6.03 -7.72
CA ALA A 3 -1.50 7.27 -7.77
C ALA A 3 -2.22 8.43 -8.52
N PRO A 4 -2.92 8.21 -9.66
CA PRO A 4 -3.61 9.30 -10.35
C PRO A 4 -4.83 9.86 -9.59
N PHE A 5 -5.50 9.04 -8.77
CA PHE A 5 -6.68 9.45 -8.02
C PHE A 5 -6.30 10.13 -6.70
N MET A 6 -5.22 9.67 -6.05
CA MET A 6 -4.63 10.36 -4.89
C MET A 6 -4.15 11.76 -5.25
N ALA A 7 -3.49 11.94 -6.41
CA ALA A 7 -2.97 13.23 -6.85
C ALA A 7 -4.04 14.30 -7.18
N ARG A 8 -5.31 13.92 -7.34
CA ARG A 8 -6.40 14.80 -7.77
C ARG A 8 -7.38 15.19 -6.67
N ASN A 9 -7.09 14.86 -5.39
CA ASN A 9 -8.01 15.07 -4.26
C ASN A 9 -9.43 14.57 -4.57
N SER A 10 -9.51 13.37 -5.13
CA SER A 10 -10.79 12.74 -5.43
C SER A 10 -11.54 12.46 -4.12
N ASN A 11 -12.87 12.58 -4.12
CA ASN A 11 -13.69 12.13 -2.97
C ASN A 11 -13.54 10.61 -2.70
N TYR A 12 -12.96 9.86 -3.63
CA TYR A 12 -12.67 8.43 -3.50
C TYR A 12 -11.25 8.13 -2.98
N SER A 13 -10.40 9.14 -2.80
CA SER A 13 -8.99 8.95 -2.44
C SER A 13 -8.83 8.18 -1.12
N THR A 14 -9.67 8.43 -0.12
CA THR A 14 -9.65 7.69 1.16
C THR A 14 -10.02 6.22 1.00
N GLN A 15 -11.13 5.92 0.31
CA GLN A 15 -11.63 4.55 0.14
C GLN A 15 -10.63 3.69 -0.68
N LEU A 16 -10.01 4.30 -1.69
CA LEU A 16 -8.97 3.65 -2.47
C LEU A 16 -7.68 3.46 -1.69
N ALA A 17 -7.28 4.45 -0.88
CA ALA A 17 -6.11 4.34 -0.01
C ALA A 17 -6.30 3.25 1.05
N GLU A 18 -7.49 3.12 1.62
CA GLU A 18 -7.83 2.06 2.58
C GLU A 18 -7.73 0.67 1.95
N ALA A 19 -8.36 0.47 0.78
CA ALA A 19 -8.29 -0.79 0.05
C ALA A 19 -6.85 -1.12 -0.39
N CYS A 20 -6.09 -0.12 -0.84
CA CYS A 20 -4.71 -0.27 -1.24
C CYS A 20 -3.82 -0.64 -0.04
N ALA A 21 -3.96 0.04 1.09
CA ALA A 21 -3.21 -0.27 2.31
C ALA A 21 -3.47 -1.70 2.79
N GLY A 22 -4.74 -2.13 2.82
CA GLY A 22 -5.10 -3.51 3.19
C GLY A 22 -4.47 -4.55 2.27
N ALA A 23 -4.54 -4.34 0.95
CA ALA A 23 -3.90 -5.24 -0.01
C ALA A 23 -2.37 -5.26 0.11
N CYS A 24 -1.75 -4.11 0.41
CA CYS A 24 -0.31 -4.02 0.64
C CYS A 24 0.09 -4.81 1.90
N GLU A 25 -0.68 -4.70 2.98
CA GLU A 25 -0.42 -5.43 4.23
C GLU A 25 -0.54 -6.94 4.05
N GLU A 26 -1.61 -7.43 3.40
CA GLU A 26 -1.73 -8.86 3.08
C GLU A 26 -0.56 -9.36 2.20
N CYS A 27 -0.14 -8.55 1.23
CA CYS A 27 0.99 -8.92 0.37
C CYS A 27 2.33 -8.93 1.13
N THR A 28 2.54 -7.97 2.02
CA THR A 28 3.71 -7.87 2.89
C THR A 28 3.78 -9.09 3.83
N ASP A 29 2.68 -9.42 4.51
CA ASP A 29 2.59 -10.57 5.43
C ASP A 29 2.89 -11.91 4.74
N GLU A 30 2.44 -12.08 3.49
CA GLU A 30 2.76 -13.27 2.69
C GLU A 30 4.23 -13.26 2.26
N CYS A 31 4.72 -12.14 1.71
CA CYS A 31 6.07 -12.05 1.14
C CYS A 31 7.18 -12.19 2.19
N GLU A 32 6.97 -11.71 3.41
CA GLU A 32 7.94 -11.82 4.51
C GLU A 32 8.24 -13.26 4.93
N GLN A 33 7.33 -14.19 4.64
CA GLN A 33 7.52 -15.63 4.95
C GLN A 33 8.51 -16.32 4.00
N HIS A 34 8.93 -15.64 2.93
CA HIS A 34 9.80 -16.20 1.89
C HIS A 34 11.21 -15.57 1.92
N ASP A 35 12.23 -16.42 1.91
CA ASP A 35 13.65 -16.01 2.03
C ASP A 35 14.31 -15.66 0.68
N GLU A 36 13.51 -15.33 -0.33
CA GLU A 36 13.96 -14.96 -1.67
C GLU A 36 14.18 -13.45 -1.77
N GLU A 37 15.24 -13.02 -2.46
CA GLU A 37 15.59 -11.59 -2.61
C GLU A 37 14.40 -10.77 -3.17
N HIS A 38 13.69 -11.34 -4.15
CA HIS A 38 12.50 -10.71 -4.71
C HIS A 38 11.40 -10.49 -3.68
N CYS A 39 11.14 -11.47 -2.82
CA CYS A 39 10.09 -11.41 -1.80
C CYS A 39 10.42 -10.37 -0.72
N GLN A 40 11.70 -10.23 -0.34
CA GLN A 40 12.14 -9.21 0.60
C GLN A 40 11.96 -7.80 0.01
N VAL A 41 12.40 -7.58 -1.23
CA VAL A 41 12.18 -6.30 -1.94
C VAL A 41 10.68 -5.98 -2.08
N CYS A 42 9.87 -7.00 -2.39
CA CYS A 42 8.42 -6.87 -2.51
C CYS A 42 7.79 -6.39 -1.19
N SER A 43 8.15 -7.03 -0.07
CA SER A 43 7.69 -6.65 1.28
C SER A 43 8.04 -5.19 1.61
N ASP A 44 9.29 -4.77 1.37
CA ASP A 44 9.75 -3.41 1.68
C ASP A 44 8.98 -2.35 0.88
N VAL A 45 8.79 -2.58 -0.42
CA VAL A 45 8.00 -1.67 -1.28
C VAL A 45 6.55 -1.59 -0.82
N PHE A 46 5.94 -2.71 -0.45
CA PHE A 46 4.55 -2.72 0.00
C PHE A 46 4.35 -2.07 1.37
N ARG A 47 5.32 -2.18 2.29
CA ARG A 47 5.33 -1.41 3.56
C ARG A 47 5.33 0.09 3.29
N GLU A 48 6.22 0.57 2.42
CA GLU A 48 6.28 2.00 2.05
C GLU A 48 4.98 2.49 1.39
N CYS A 49 4.37 1.63 0.56
CA CYS A 49 3.08 1.92 -0.08
C CYS A 49 1.95 2.03 0.94
N ALA A 50 1.83 1.09 1.87
CA ALA A 50 0.82 1.09 2.92
C ALA A 50 0.94 2.33 3.82
N GLU A 51 2.16 2.70 4.23
CA GLU A 51 2.39 3.92 5.00
C GLU A 51 1.96 5.18 4.23
N SER A 52 2.27 5.24 2.94
CA SER A 52 1.89 6.37 2.09
C SER A 52 0.38 6.48 1.93
N CYS A 53 -0.32 5.35 1.78
CA CYS A 53 -1.78 5.30 1.75
C CYS A 53 -2.39 5.76 3.10
N ARG A 54 -1.79 5.37 4.23
CA ARG A 54 -2.23 5.82 5.57
C ARG A 54 -2.07 7.33 5.76
N LYS A 55 -1.04 7.95 5.20
CA LYS A 55 -0.80 9.41 5.30
C LYS A 55 -1.85 10.26 4.56
N VAL A 56 -2.56 9.69 3.59
CA VAL A 56 -3.61 10.40 2.83
C VAL A 56 -5.02 10.18 3.39
N MET A 57 -5.18 9.28 4.36
CA MET A 57 -6.45 9.06 5.03
C MET A 57 -6.67 10.11 6.13
N PRO A 58 -7.87 10.70 6.25
CA PRO A 58 -8.22 11.53 7.41
C PRO A 58 -8.21 10.69 8.69
N ALA A 59 -7.78 11.31 9.80
CA ALA A 59 -7.73 10.71 11.14
C ALA A 59 -9.13 10.53 11.77
#